data_AF-A0A1C6KX23-F1
#
_entry.id   AF-A0A1C6KX23-F1
#
_cell.length_a   1.000
_cell.length_b   1.000
_cell.length_c   1.000
_cell.angle_alpha   90.00
_cell.angle_beta   90.00
_cell.angle_gamma   90.00
#
_symmetry.space_group_name_H-M   'P 1'
#
loop_
_entity.id
_entity.type
_entity.pdbx_description
1 polymer ?
#
loop_
_entity_poly.entity_id
_entity_poly.type
_entity_poly.pdbx_seq_one_letter_code
_entity_poly.pdbx_strand_id
1 'polypeptide(L)' 'MNTDKSITEEFLIRVKDFIEMEQCSCSMQIFTPEYIARNMQISIEDAKEALRLLKKEV' A
#
# COMPACT_ATOMS: atom_id res chain seq x y z
N MET A 1 16.87 13.04 13.74
CA MET A 1 16.13 13.43 12.53
C MET A 1 14.82 12.67 12.56
N ASN A 2 13.76 13.29 13.09
CA ASN A 2 12.41 12.70 13.05
C ASN A 2 11.74 13.27 11.80
N THR A 3 12.02 12.67 10.65
CA THR A 3 11.15 12.86 9.49
C THR A 3 9.87 12.12 9.81
N ASP A 4 8.89 12.87 10.32
CA ASP A 4 7.48 12.52 10.20
C ASP A 4 7.21 12.34 8.70
N LYS A 5 7.41 11.12 8.23
CA LYS A 5 7.35 10.76 6.82
C LYS A 5 5.88 10.58 6.52
N SER A 6 5.16 11.70 6.50
CA SER A 6 3.74 11.71 6.17
C SER A 6 3.62 11.15 4.76
N ILE A 7 3.01 9.96 4.64
CA ILE A 7 2.73 9.37 3.34
C ILE A 7 1.83 10.35 2.58
N THR A 8 2.21 10.69 1.35
CA THR A 8 1.45 11.61 0.52
C THR A 8 0.19 10.93 -0.01
N GLU A 9 -0.86 11.72 -0.27
CA GLU A 9 -2.10 11.22 -0.87
C GLU A 9 -1.85 10.53 -2.22
N GLU A 10 -0.96 11.09 -3.04
CA GLU A 10 -0.52 10.48 -4.31
C GLU A 10 0.13 9.10 -4.13
N PHE A 11 0.79 8.85 -3.00
CA PHE A 11 1.34 7.54 -2.69
C PHE A 11 0.24 6.55 -2.31
N LEU A 12 -0.72 6.97 -1.50
CA LEU A 12 -1.87 6.15 -1.12
C LEU A 12 -2.70 5.76 -2.33
N ILE A 13 -2.94 6.70 -3.25
CA ILE A 13 -3.66 6.43 -4.51
C ILE A 13 -2.93 5.35 -5.30
N ARG A 14 -1.61 5.45 -5.49
CA ARG A 14 -0.84 4.43 -6.22
C ARG A 14 -0.90 3.04 -5.57
N VAL A 15 -0.86 2.96 -4.23
CA VAL A 15 -0.98 1.68 -3.52
C VAL A 15 -2.39 1.11 -3.66
N LYS A 16 -3.42 1.97 -3.62
CA LYS A 16 -4.82 1.57 -3.81
C LYS A 16 -5.07 1.07 -5.23
N ASP A 17 -4.64 1.81 -6.25
CA ASP A 17 -4.76 1.42 -7.66
C ASP A 17 -4.08 0.07 -7.93
N PHE A 18 -2.90 -0.15 -7.33
CA PHE A 18 -2.21 -1.43 -7.41
C PHE A 18 -3.05 -2.58 -6.80
N ILE A 19 -3.60 -2.38 -5.60
CA ILE A 19 -4.45 -3.38 -4.94
C ILE A 19 -5.70 -3.68 -5.78
N GLU A 20 -6.38 -2.66 -6.30
CA GLU A 20 -7.58 -2.82 -7.12
C GLU A 20 -7.28 -3.56 -8.44
N MET A 21 -6.15 -3.25 -9.08
CA MET A 21 -5.70 -3.95 -10.30
C MET A 21 -5.44 -5.43 -10.02
N GLU A 22 -4.76 -5.74 -8.92
CA GLU A 22 -4.44 -7.12 -8.53
C GLU A 22 -5.69 -7.91 -8.11
N GLN A 23 -6.65 -7.27 -7.42
CA GLN A 23 -7.94 -7.89 -7.07
C GLN A 23 -8.74 -8.27 -8.31
N CYS A 24 -8.79 -7.39 -9.32
CA CYS A 24 -9.47 -7.67 -10.58
C CYS A 24 -8.79 -8.80 -11.38
N SER A 25 -7.47 -8.92 -11.28
CA SER A 25 -6.68 -9.84 -12.11
C SER A 25 -6.51 -11.24 -11.50
N CYS A 26 -6.40 -11.33 -10.17
CA CYS A 26 -5.91 -12.55 -9.50
C CYS A 26 -6.90 -13.17 -8.52
N SER A 27 -8.13 -12.64 -8.37
CA SER A 27 -9.09 -13.04 -7.31
C SER A 27 -8.50 -12.98 -5.88
N MET A 28 -7.34 -12.35 -5.71
CA MET A 28 -6.60 -12.32 -4.46
C MET A 28 -7.14 -11.17 -3.62
N GLN A 29 -7.84 -11.49 -2.54
CA GLN A 29 -8.49 -10.48 -1.69
C GLN A 29 -7.60 -10.00 -0.52
N ILE A 30 -6.49 -10.71 -0.25
CA ILE A 30 -5.62 -10.43 0.90
C ILE A 30 -4.24 -10.02 0.39
N PHE A 31 -3.85 -8.78 0.70
CA PHE A 31 -2.53 -8.24 0.40
C PHE A 31 -1.72 -8.10 1.68
N THR A 32 -0.53 -8.69 1.69
CA THR A 32 0.42 -8.49 2.78
C THR A 32 1.35 -7.31 2.45
N PRO A 33 1.86 -6.59 3.46
CA PRO A 33 2.82 -5.52 3.24
C PRO A 33 4.06 -5.97 2.45
N GLU A 34 4.51 -7.21 2.65
CA GLU A 34 5.65 -7.80 1.95
C GLU A 34 5.38 -7.97 0.45
N TYR A 35 4.15 -8.36 0.09
CA TYR A 35 3.75 -8.48 -1.31
C TYR A 35 3.75 -7.12 -2.01
N ILE A 36 3.16 -6.11 -1.38
CA ILE A 36 3.11 -4.76 -1.94
C ILE A 36 4.52 -4.17 -2.03
N ALA A 37 5.33 -4.31 -0.97
CA ALA A 37 6.70 -3.83 -0.97
C ALA A 37 7.54 -4.44 -2.10
N ARG A 38 7.39 -5.74 -2.35
CA ARG A 38 8.09 -6.44 -3.43
C ARG A 38 7.65 -5.98 -4.81
N ASN A 39 6.34 -5.90 -5.06
CA ASN A 39 5.80 -5.59 -6.39
C ASN A 39 5.93 -4.11 -6.75
N MET A 40 5.75 -3.22 -5.77
CA MET A 40 5.88 -1.77 -5.98
C MET A 40 7.32 -1.26 -5.76
N GLN A 41 8.24 -2.14 -5.33
CA GLN A 41 9.63 -1.79 -5.00
C GLN A 41 9.73 -0.62 -3.99
N ILE A 42 8.89 -0.67 -2.96
CA ILE A 42 8.86 0.30 -1.85
C ILE A 42 9.37 -0.36 -0.56
N SER A 43 9.62 0.44 0.48
CA SER A 43 9.98 -0.12 1.78
C SER A 43 8.78 -0.84 2.41
N ILE A 44 9.05 -1.90 3.18
CA ILE A 44 8.02 -2.62 3.94
C ILE A 44 7.30 -1.68 4.91
N GLU A 45 7.99 -0.70 5.49
CA GLU A 45 7.38 0.27 6.41
C GLU A 45 6.42 1.20 5.68
N ASP A 46 6.76 1.69 4.48
CA ASP A 46 5.84 2.49 3.67
C ASP A 46 4.61 1.65 3.24
N ALA A 47 4.79 0.36 2.92
CA ALA A 47 3.68 -0.54 2.58
C ALA A 47 2.75 -0.83 3.77
N LYS A 48 3.31 -1.04 4.97
CA LYS A 48 2.54 -1.21 6.21
C LYS A 48 1.73 0.03 6.54
N GLU A 49 2.34 1.20 6.45
CA GLU A 49 1.68 2.46 6.76
C GLU A 49 0.56 2.76 5.75
N ALA A 50 0.80 2.54 4.45
CA ALA A 50 -0.25 2.69 3.44
C ALA A 50 -1.43 1.73 3.67
N LEU A 51 -1.16 0.44 3.94
CA LEU A 51 -2.23 -0.51 4.28
C LEU A 51 -2.99 -0.12 5.55
N ARG A 52 -2.30 0.42 6.56
CA ARG A 52 -2.94 0.90 7.80
C ARG A 52 -3.88 2.07 7.53
N LEU A 53 -3.47 3.00 6.67
CA LEU A 53 -4.27 4.17 6.30
C LEU A 53 -5.46 3.78 5.43
N LEU A 54 -5.25 2.93 4.41
CA LEU A 54 -6.33 2.43 3.55
C LEU A 54 -7.38 1.61 4.31
N LYS A 55 -6.98 0.83 5.33
CA LYS A 55 -7.92 0.10 6.21
C LYS A 55 -8.76 1.01 7.11
N LYS A 56 -8.32 2.24 7.38
CA LYS A 56 -9.09 3.20 8.18
C LYS A 56 -10.18 3.91 7.37
N GLU A 57 -10.10 3.88 6.04
CA GLU A 57 -11.09 4.49 5.15
C GLU A 57 -12.25 3.54 4.77
N VAL A 58 -12.21 2.27 5.20
CA VAL A 58 -13.23 1.24 4.96
C VAL A 58 -14.08 0.99 6.20
#